data_AF-A0A533XFS7-F1
#
_entry.id   AF-A0A533XFS7-F1
#
_cell.length_a   1.000
_cell.length_b   1.000
_cell.length_c   1.000
_cell.angle_alpha   90.00
_cell.angle_beta   90.00
_cell.angle_gamma   90.00
#
_symmetry.space_group_name_H-M   'P 1'
#
loop_
_entity.id
_entity.type
_entity.pdbx_description
1 polymer ?
#
loop_
_entity_poly.entity_id
_entity_poly.type
_entity_poly.pdbx_seq_one_letter_code
_entity_poly.pdbx_strand_id
1 'polypeptide(L)'
;MSGIGVSLLQIGLDLNSIFYVVSLLVFVAYGLYAPRIQVWFALNDIGRGLTRLKVMKDKARKETIDYLTTTGKASGDPTERVDQFLDYITIMPVDIDPNGIVGKIDHVVTTRDERVRQEVGTIVGDKNPVTVSVSENLLEA
;
A
#
# COMPACT_ATOMS: atom_id res chain seq x y z
N MET A 1 -8.87 -62.71 0.64
CA MET A 1 -8.43 -62.02 1.87
C MET A 1 -7.01 -62.50 2.20
N SER A 2 -6.02 -61.65 1.94
CA SER A 2 -4.65 -61.62 2.47
C SER A 2 -3.74 -61.03 1.39
N GLY A 3 -2.98 -60.00 1.74
CA GLY A 3 -1.92 -59.49 0.86
C GLY A 3 -1.74 -57.97 0.79
N ILE A 4 -2.62 -57.15 1.38
CA ILE A 4 -2.46 -55.68 1.39
C ILE A 4 -1.52 -55.21 2.53
N GLY A 5 -0.93 -56.13 3.30
CA GLY A 5 -0.30 -55.80 4.57
C GLY A 5 1.22 -55.63 4.61
N VAL A 6 2.01 -55.95 3.58
CA VAL A 6 3.48 -56.11 3.78
C VAL A 6 4.37 -55.39 2.76
N SER A 7 3.85 -54.79 1.68
CA SER A 7 4.70 -54.11 0.69
C SER A 7 5.19 -52.70 1.10
N LEU A 8 4.86 -52.22 2.31
CA LEU A 8 5.26 -50.90 2.81
C LEU A 8 6.62 -50.88 3.52
N LEU A 9 7.27 -52.04 3.70
CA LEU A 9 8.56 -52.13 4.40
C LEU A 9 9.46 -53.22 3.83
N GLN A 10 9.49 -53.38 2.51
CA GLN A 10 10.66 -53.97 1.87
C GLN A 10 11.50 -52.80 1.35
N ILE A 11 12.34 -52.25 2.23
CA ILE A 11 13.53 -51.50 1.83
C ILE A 11 14.47 -52.54 1.19
N GLY A 12 14.09 -53.02 0.01
CA GLY A 12 15.03 -53.62 -0.92
C GLY A 12 15.95 -52.51 -1.38
N LEU A 13 17.25 -52.72 -1.26
CA LEU A 13 18.28 -51.84 -1.82
C LEU A 13 18.30 -51.97 -3.36
N ASP A 14 17.14 -51.74 -3.98
CA ASP A 14 17.01 -51.67 -5.43
C ASP A 14 17.48 -50.28 -5.88
N LEU A 15 18.19 -50.20 -7.01
CA LEU A 15 18.71 -48.93 -7.53
C LEU A 15 17.62 -47.85 -7.68
N ASN A 16 16.39 -48.28 -7.95
CA ASN A 16 15.24 -47.38 -8.10
C ASN A 16 14.79 -46.78 -6.75
N SER A 17 14.78 -47.56 -5.66
CA SER A 17 14.42 -47.05 -4.33
C SER A 17 15.46 -46.07 -3.79
N ILE A 18 16.75 -46.33 -4.06
CA ILE A 18 17.86 -45.41 -3.76
C ILE A 18 17.70 -44.12 -4.55
N PHE A 19 17.39 -44.20 -5.85
CA PHE A 19 17.15 -43.02 -6.67
C PHE A 19 15.99 -42.15 -6.15
N TYR A 20 14.88 -42.75 -5.73
CA TYR A 20 13.76 -42.02 -5.12
C TYR A 20 14.16 -41.31 -3.82
N VAL A 21 14.90 -41.98 -2.94
CA VAL A 21 15.36 -41.37 -1.67
C VAL A 21 16.33 -40.22 -1.94
N VAL A 22 17.26 -40.38 -2.89
CA VAL A 22 18.19 -39.31 -3.28
C VAL A 22 17.43 -38.12 -3.91
N SER A 23 16.48 -38.38 -4.80
CA SER A 23 15.64 -37.34 -5.40
C SER A 23 14.82 -36.60 -4.35
N LEU A 24 14.28 -37.30 -3.36
CA LEU A 24 13.54 -36.70 -2.24
C LEU A 24 14.44 -35.79 -1.39
N LEU A 25 15.67 -36.22 -1.08
CA LEU A 25 16.63 -35.38 -0.35
C LEU A 25 16.99 -34.10 -1.11
N VAL A 26 17.18 -34.21 -2.43
CA VAL A 26 17.43 -33.05 -3.30
C VAL A 26 16.21 -32.12 -3.29
N PHE A 27 15.00 -32.66 -3.42
CA PHE A 27 13.77 -31.86 -3.38
C PHE A 27 13.59 -31.12 -2.05
N VAL A 28 13.85 -31.79 -0.93
CA VAL A 28 13.78 -31.17 0.41
C VAL A 28 14.84 -30.07 0.54
N ALA A 29 16.07 -30.31 0.07
CA ALA A 29 17.10 -29.27 0.06
C ALA A 29 16.64 -28.04 -0.74
N TYR A 30 16.17 -28.23 -1.98
CA TYR A 30 15.65 -27.14 -2.79
C TYR A 30 14.43 -26.46 -2.15
N GLY A 31 13.52 -27.21 -1.53
CA GLY A 31 12.34 -26.68 -0.84
C GLY A 31 12.68 -25.79 0.35
N LEU A 32 13.82 -26.00 1.01
CA LEU A 32 14.29 -25.14 2.10
C LEU A 32 14.97 -23.86 1.58
N TYR A 33 15.71 -23.95 0.47
CA TYR A 33 16.44 -22.81 -0.11
C TYR A 33 15.57 -21.92 -1.03
N ALA A 34 14.60 -22.49 -1.74
CA ALA A 34 13.77 -21.77 -2.71
C ALA A 34 12.95 -20.61 -2.10
N PRO A 35 12.32 -20.72 -0.91
CA PRO A 35 11.57 -19.63 -0.32
C PRO A 35 12.43 -18.39 -0.03
N ARG A 36 13.71 -18.58 0.33
CA ARG A 36 14.64 -17.46 0.58
C ARG A 36 14.86 -16.63 -0.67
N ILE A 37 14.99 -17.30 -1.81
CA ILE A 37 15.18 -16.67 -3.11
C ILE A 37 13.91 -15.93 -3.54
N GLN A 38 12.73 -16.50 -3.32
CA GLN A 38 11.44 -15.84 -3.61
C GLN A 38 11.28 -14.53 -2.83
N VAL A 39 11.63 -14.53 -1.54
CA VAL A 39 11.59 -13.32 -0.70
C VAL A 39 12.55 -12.25 -1.23
N TRP A 40 13.75 -12.64 -1.65
CA TRP A 40 14.71 -11.69 -2.23
C TRP A 40 14.18 -11.01 -3.51
N PHE A 41 13.55 -11.77 -4.40
CA PHE A 41 12.88 -11.20 -5.58
C PHE A 41 11.74 -10.25 -5.19
N ALA A 42 10.88 -10.66 -4.25
CA ALA A 42 9.78 -9.82 -3.76
C ALA A 42 10.30 -8.50 -3.16
N LEU A 43 11.38 -8.54 -2.38
CA LEU A 43 12.01 -7.34 -1.81
C LEU A 43 12.51 -6.38 -2.90
N ASN A 44 13.11 -6.89 -3.97
CA ASN A 44 13.57 -6.06 -5.08
C ASN A 44 12.40 -5.38 -5.81
N ASP A 45 11.30 -6.10 -6.01
CA ASP A 45 10.11 -5.53 -6.65
C ASP A 45 9.44 -4.47 -5.77
N ILE A 46 9.34 -4.71 -4.46
CA ILE A 46 8.88 -3.72 -3.49
C ILE A 46 9.80 -2.50 -3.49
N GLY A 47 11.12 -2.69 -3.52
CA GLY A 47 12.10 -1.60 -3.55
C GLY A 47 11.96 -0.73 -4.81
N ARG A 48 11.69 -1.33 -5.97
CA ARG A 48 11.38 -0.60 -7.21
C ARG A 48 10.08 0.17 -7.11
N GLY A 49 9.04 -0.43 -6.53
CA GLY A 49 7.77 0.24 -6.25
C GLY A 49 7.95 1.47 -5.36
N LEU A 50 8.69 1.32 -4.26
CA LEU A 50 9.00 2.41 -3.34
C LEU A 50 9.81 3.53 -4.01
N THR A 51 10.75 3.17 -4.88
CA THR A 51 11.53 4.15 -5.65
C THR A 51 10.63 4.98 -6.56
N ARG A 52 9.66 4.35 -7.23
CA ARG A 52 8.67 5.07 -8.06
C ARG A 52 7.79 5.99 -7.22
N LEU A 53 7.30 5.50 -6.07
CA LEU A 53 6.51 6.31 -5.14
C LEU A 53 7.28 7.54 -4.65
N LYS A 54 8.57 7.38 -4.33
CA LYS A 54 9.43 8.50 -3.94
C LYS A 54 9.53 9.54 -5.05
N VAL A 55 9.75 9.13 -6.29
CA VAL A 55 9.81 10.04 -7.45
C VAL A 55 8.47 10.77 -7.65
N MET A 56 7.34 10.08 -7.50
CA MET A 56 6.01 10.70 -7.60
C MET A 56 5.78 11.73 -6.49
N LYS A 57 6.17 11.40 -5.25
CA LYS A 57 6.10 12.32 -4.09
C LYS A 57 6.93 13.59 -4.33
N ASP A 58 8.17 13.43 -4.78
CA ASP A 58 9.08 14.54 -5.03
C ASP A 58 8.57 15.43 -6.18
N LYS A 59 7.96 14.83 -7.21
CA LYS A 59 7.31 15.55 -8.30
C LYS A 59 6.07 16.33 -7.84
N ALA A 60 5.18 15.69 -7.09
CA ALA A 60 4.00 16.33 -6.52
C ALA A 60 4.40 17.53 -5.65
N ARG A 61 5.41 17.36 -4.78
CA ARG A 61 5.98 18.45 -3.97
C ARG A 61 6.41 19.64 -4.83
N LYS A 62 7.14 19.38 -5.91
CA LYS A 62 7.61 20.43 -6.81
C LYS A 62 6.44 21.14 -7.51
N GLU A 63 5.46 20.40 -8.01
CA GLU A 63 4.29 20.97 -8.68
C GLU A 63 3.41 21.79 -7.73
N THR A 64 3.21 21.33 -6.50
CA THR A 64 2.45 22.07 -5.48
C THR A 64 3.14 23.38 -5.10
N ILE A 65 4.48 23.38 -4.91
CA ILE A 65 5.24 24.59 -4.63
C ILE A 65 5.13 25.58 -5.81
N ASP A 66 5.29 25.11 -7.05
CA ASP A 66 5.23 25.95 -8.25
C ASP A 66 3.82 26.55 -8.48
N TYR A 67 2.77 25.78 -8.22
CA TYR A 67 1.39 26.27 -8.29
C TYR A 67 1.11 27.35 -7.24
N LEU A 68 1.59 27.15 -6.01
CA LEU A 68 1.36 28.10 -4.92
C LEU A 68 2.17 29.38 -5.04
N THR A 69 3.36 29.35 -5.66
CA THR A 69 4.15 30.56 -5.93
C THR A 69 3.60 31.37 -7.11
N THR A 70 2.98 30.71 -8.09
CA THR A 70 2.47 31.37 -9.31
C THR A 70 1.01 31.83 -9.21
N THR A 71 0.15 31.07 -8.54
CA THR A 71 -1.31 31.30 -8.50
C THR A 71 -1.79 31.83 -7.15
N GLY A 72 -1.18 31.35 -6.05
CA GLY A 72 -1.48 31.83 -4.71
C GLY A 72 -0.65 33.07 -4.41
N LYS A 73 -1.28 34.22 -4.19
CA LYS A 73 -0.62 35.38 -3.58
C LYS A 73 -0.25 35.05 -2.12
N ALA A 74 0.79 34.26 -1.91
CA ALA A 74 1.27 33.87 -0.60
C ALA A 74 1.92 35.09 0.06
N SER A 75 1.30 35.58 1.13
CA SER A 75 1.93 36.53 2.05
C SER A 75 2.86 35.73 2.97
N GLY A 76 4.07 35.44 2.49
CA GLY A 76 5.10 34.69 3.23
C GLY A 76 5.67 33.49 2.45
N ASP A 77 6.63 32.77 3.04
CA ASP A 77 7.27 31.59 2.46
C ASP A 77 6.38 30.34 2.66
N PRO A 78 5.71 29.82 1.60
CA PRO A 78 4.70 28.78 1.72
C PRO A 78 5.28 27.37 1.88
N THR A 79 6.61 27.23 1.86
CA THR A 79 7.32 25.95 1.82
C THR A 79 6.97 25.02 2.99
N GLU A 80 6.88 25.55 4.21
CA GLU A 80 6.65 24.76 5.43
C GLU A 80 5.20 24.23 5.53
N ARG A 81 4.22 25.03 5.09
CA ARG A 81 2.80 24.63 5.08
C ARG A 81 2.50 23.57 4.02
N VAL A 82 3.21 23.63 2.89
CA VAL A 82 3.08 22.64 1.80
C VAL A 82 3.67 21.30 2.20
N ASP A 83 4.85 21.29 2.84
CA ASP A 83 5.42 20.06 3.38
C ASP A 83 4.48 19.43 4.42
N GLN A 84 3.90 20.23 5.31
CA GLN A 84 2.98 19.74 6.33
C GLN A 84 1.67 19.15 5.75
N PHE A 85 1.17 19.70 4.63
CA PHE A 85 -0.01 19.16 3.93
C PHE A 85 0.32 17.90 3.12
N LEU A 86 1.46 17.87 2.42
CA LEU A 86 1.90 16.69 1.65
C LEU A 86 2.27 15.50 2.54
N ASP A 87 2.70 15.74 3.78
CA ASP A 87 2.97 14.70 4.76
C ASP A 87 1.69 14.18 5.46
N TYR A 88 0.52 14.80 5.21
CA TYR A 88 -0.74 14.31 5.75
C TYR A 88 -1.26 13.11 4.94
N ILE A 89 -0.90 11.91 5.39
CA ILE A 89 -1.48 10.67 4.89
C ILE A 89 -2.73 10.29 5.72
N THR A 90 -3.86 10.11 5.05
CA THR A 90 -5.02 9.45 5.69
C THR A 90 -4.76 7.95 5.70
N ILE A 91 -4.52 7.38 6.87
CA ILE A 91 -4.28 5.94 7.02
C ILE A 91 -5.62 5.21 6.84
N MET A 92 -5.78 4.55 5.69
CA MET A 92 -6.90 3.66 5.42
C MET A 92 -6.76 2.36 6.25
N PRO A 93 -7.88 1.77 6.73
CA PRO A 93 -7.82 0.50 7.45
C PRO A 93 -7.33 -0.64 6.54
N VAL A 94 -6.56 -1.56 7.13
CA VAL A 94 -5.73 -2.55 6.42
C VAL A 94 -6.54 -3.60 5.64
N ASP A 95 -7.76 -3.91 6.09
CA ASP A 95 -8.62 -4.92 5.46
C ASP A 95 -10.06 -4.41 5.31
N ILE A 96 -10.63 -4.54 4.11
CA ILE A 96 -12.05 -4.27 3.86
C ILE A 96 -12.82 -5.57 4.13
N ASP A 97 -13.07 -5.88 5.41
CA ASP A 97 -14.03 -6.95 5.77
C ASP A 97 -15.46 -6.37 5.73
N PRO A 98 -16.37 -6.89 4.88
CA PRO A 98 -17.73 -6.39 4.73
C PRO A 98 -18.55 -6.36 6.02
N ASN A 99 -18.18 -7.11 7.07
CA ASN A 99 -18.98 -7.21 8.28
C ASN A 99 -18.77 -6.10 9.33
N GLY A 100 -17.82 -5.17 9.17
CA GLY A 100 -17.62 -4.13 10.18
C GLY A 100 -16.67 -2.98 9.88
N ILE A 101 -15.87 -3.06 8.81
CA ILE A 101 -14.91 -1.99 8.47
C ILE A 101 -15.50 -0.97 7.48
N VAL A 102 -16.48 -1.35 6.66
CA VAL A 102 -17.15 -0.45 5.71
C VAL A 102 -17.76 0.77 6.42
N GLY A 103 -18.44 0.59 7.55
CA GLY A 103 -18.99 1.71 8.33
C GLY A 103 -17.93 2.60 8.98
N LYS A 104 -16.74 2.07 9.27
CA LYS A 104 -15.61 2.87 9.76
C LYS A 104 -14.97 3.67 8.63
N ILE A 105 -14.86 3.09 7.43
CA ILE A 105 -14.37 3.80 6.24
C ILE A 105 -15.31 4.96 5.89
N ASP A 106 -16.61 4.70 5.88
CA ASP A 106 -17.63 5.72 5.62
C ASP A 106 -17.48 6.89 6.61
N HIS A 107 -17.39 6.59 7.91
CA HIS A 107 -17.18 7.62 8.94
C HIS A 107 -15.86 8.38 8.81
N VAL A 108 -14.76 7.71 8.43
CA VAL A 108 -13.45 8.37 8.23
C VAL A 108 -13.49 9.30 7.02
N VAL A 109 -14.12 8.88 5.92
CA VAL A 109 -14.31 9.72 4.73
C VAL A 109 -15.22 10.91 5.05
N THR A 110 -16.38 10.68 5.67
CA THR A 110 -17.29 11.78 6.07
C THR A 110 -16.59 12.77 7.00
N THR A 111 -15.86 12.30 8.00
CA THR A 111 -15.15 13.19 8.95
C THR A 111 -14.06 14.01 8.25
N ARG A 112 -13.39 13.43 7.25
CA ARG A 112 -12.39 14.14 6.44
C ARG A 112 -13.06 15.25 5.63
N ASP A 113 -14.14 14.95 4.92
CA ASP A 113 -14.85 15.91 4.08
C ASP A 113 -15.43 17.06 4.92
N GLU A 114 -15.99 16.75 6.10
CA GLU A 114 -16.49 17.76 7.03
C GLU A 114 -15.39 18.70 7.54
N ARG A 115 -14.18 18.16 7.75
CA ARG A 115 -13.01 18.95 8.17
C ARG A 115 -12.46 19.81 7.03
N VAL A 116 -12.38 19.27 5.82
CA VAL A 116 -11.99 20.02 4.61
C VAL A 116 -12.96 21.18 4.40
N ARG A 117 -14.26 20.94 4.52
CA ARG A 117 -15.29 21.98 4.44
C ARG A 117 -15.12 23.09 5.48
N GLN A 118 -14.78 22.74 6.72
CA GLN A 118 -14.48 23.72 7.78
C GLN A 118 -13.22 24.53 7.49
N GLU A 119 -12.19 23.89 6.95
CA GLU A 119 -10.89 24.52 6.65
C GLU A 119 -11.01 25.47 5.44
N VAL A 120 -11.71 25.05 4.39
CA VAL A 120 -12.07 25.90 3.23
C VAL A 120 -12.96 27.07 3.67
N GLY A 121 -13.94 26.85 4.54
CA GLY A 121 -14.77 27.93 5.10
C GLY A 121 -13.95 28.96 5.89
N THR A 122 -12.89 28.52 6.57
CA THR A 122 -11.97 29.41 7.30
C THR A 122 -11.06 30.20 6.35
N ILE A 123 -10.71 29.62 5.19
CA ILE A 123 -9.86 30.25 4.16
C ILE A 123 -10.63 31.27 3.31
N VAL A 124 -11.87 30.94 2.93
CA VAL A 124 -12.68 31.77 2.01
C VAL A 124 -13.30 32.98 2.73
N GLY A 125 -13.49 32.93 4.05
CA GLY A 125 -13.96 34.05 4.86
C GLY A 125 -15.40 34.53 4.56
N ASP A 126 -16.04 33.98 3.53
CA ASP A 126 -17.40 34.29 3.10
C ASP A 126 -18.37 33.18 3.50
N LYS A 127 -19.49 33.55 4.13
CA LYS A 127 -20.49 32.63 4.72
C LYS A 127 -21.48 32.07 3.69
N ASN A 128 -21.21 32.23 2.39
CA ASN A 128 -22.11 31.74 1.35
C ASN A 128 -21.83 30.25 1.05
N PRO A 129 -22.79 29.34 1.32
CA PRO A 129 -22.59 27.89 1.19
C PRO A 129 -22.27 27.45 -0.25
N VAL A 130 -22.67 28.22 -1.26
CA VAL A 130 -22.43 27.91 -2.68
C VAL A 130 -20.97 28.15 -3.05
N THR A 131 -20.38 29.26 -2.59
CA THR A 131 -18.99 29.61 -2.88
C THR A 131 -18.03 28.60 -2.24
N VAL A 132 -18.32 28.17 -1.01
CA VAL A 132 -17.54 27.15 -0.30
C VAL A 132 -17.57 25.81 -1.04
N SER A 133 -18.73 25.38 -1.55
CA SER A 133 -18.85 24.10 -2.27
C SER A 133 -18.15 24.11 -3.64
N VAL A 134 -18.14 25.25 -4.33
CA VAL A 134 -17.37 25.38 -5.58
C VAL A 134 -15.87 25.37 -5.30
N SER A 135 -15.42 26.04 -4.23
CA SER A 135 -14.01 26.01 -3.81
C SER A 135 -13.57 24.62 -3.35
N GLU A 136 -14.42 23.89 -2.63
CA GLU A 136 -14.21 22.49 -2.22
C GLU A 136 -14.03 21.57 -3.44
N ASN A 137 -14.96 21.62 -4.41
CA ASN A 137 -14.85 20.84 -5.65
C ASN A 137 -13.59 21.15 -6.49
N LEU A 138 -13.09 22.39 -6.44
CA LEU A 138 -11.86 22.77 -7.14
C LEU A 138 -10.58 22.32 -6.41
N LEU A 139 -10.68 22.00 -5.12
CA LEU A 139 -9.57 21.52 -4.29
C LEU A 139 -9.54 19.98 -4.20
N GLU A 140 -10.66 19.31 -4.44
CA GLU A 140 -10.77 17.86 -4.48
C GLU A 140 -10.44 17.24 -5.85
N ALA A 141 -10.55 18.00 -6.94
CA ALA A 141 -10.23 17.58 -8.30
C ALA A 141 -8.71 17.57 -8.58
#